data_AF-A0A7X6KT36-F1
#
_entry.id   AF-A0A7X6KT36-F1
#
_cell.length_a   1.000
_cell.length_b   1.000
_cell.length_c   1.000
_cell.angle_alpha   90.00
_cell.angle_beta   90.00
_cell.angle_gamma   90.00
#
_symmetry.space_group_name_H-M   'P 1'
#
loop_
_entity.id
_entity.type
_entity.pdbx_description
1 polymer ?
#
loop_
_entity_poly.entity_id
_entity_poly.type
_entity_poly.pdbx_seq_one_letter_code
_entity_poly.pdbx_strand_id
1 'polypeptide(L)'
;MEALRLPPVAPPTNHGRTIAAWTVTVVVVAGFLVAALAMIFSLVWLFWAGLAVSVAGVIAGIVLRAAGFGQGGKHTGTHGH
;
A
#
# COMPACT_ATOMS: atom_id res chain seq x y z
N MET A 1 20.35 -11.96 -32.80
CA MET A 1 19.48 -11.31 -33.79
C MET A 1 17.99 -11.46 -33.47
N GLU A 2 17.61 -12.03 -32.31
CA GLU A 2 16.31 -11.72 -31.70
C GLU A 2 16.58 -10.55 -30.75
N ALA A 3 16.31 -9.32 -31.20
CA ALA A 3 16.09 -8.25 -30.24
C ALA A 3 14.94 -8.73 -29.36
N LEU A 4 15.22 -8.93 -28.06
CA LEU A 4 14.27 -9.45 -27.09
C LEU A 4 12.92 -8.76 -27.29
N ARG A 5 11.87 -9.55 -27.54
CA ARG A 5 10.49 -9.12 -27.74
C ARG A 5 9.91 -8.46 -26.49
N LEU A 6 10.40 -7.27 -26.16
CA LEU A 6 9.79 -6.46 -25.12
C LEU A 6 8.47 -5.93 -25.69
N PRO A 7 7.35 -6.07 -24.96
CA PRO A 7 6.13 -5.38 -25.35
C PRO A 7 6.45 -3.89 -25.54
N PRO A 8 5.80 -3.19 -26.49
CA PRO A 8 6.06 -1.78 -26.79
C PRO A 8 5.81 -0.82 -25.61
N VAL A 9 5.34 -1.34 -24.47
CA VAL A 9 5.19 -0.64 -23.21
C VAL A 9 6.26 -1.12 -22.23
N ALA A 10 7.14 -0.21 -21.83
CA ALA A 10 8.04 -0.42 -20.71
C ALA A 10 7.19 -0.66 -19.44
N PRO A 11 7.52 -1.68 -18.61
CA PRO A 11 6.83 -1.91 -17.35
C PRO A 11 6.85 -0.65 -16.47
N PRO A 12 5.79 -0.38 -15.69
CA PRO A 12 5.79 0.72 -14.73
C PRO A 12 7.04 0.65 -13.83
N THR A 13 7.90 1.68 -13.89
CA THR A 13 9.21 1.74 -13.20
C THR A 13 9.10 2.18 -11.75
N ASN A 14 8.13 1.64 -11.02
CA ASN A 14 7.95 1.96 -9.62
C ASN A 14 7.89 0.66 -8.79
N HIS A 15 9.04 0.35 -8.21
CA HIS A 15 9.34 -0.85 -7.41
C HIS A 15 8.64 -0.85 -6.03
N GLY A 16 7.34 -0.59 -6.00
CA GLY A 16 6.58 -0.47 -4.75
C GLY A 16 6.85 0.81 -3.95
N ARG A 17 7.45 1.83 -4.57
CA ARG A 17 7.75 3.14 -3.95
C ARG A 17 6.63 4.16 -4.11
N THR A 18 5.37 3.73 -4.23
CA THR A 18 4.24 4.67 -4.25
C THR A 18 3.84 5.08 -2.85
N ILE A 19 3.34 6.31 -2.72
CA ILE A 19 2.74 6.79 -1.47
C ILE A 19 1.58 5.86 -1.08
N ALA A 20 0.70 5.48 -2.02
CA ALA A 20 -0.41 4.57 -1.73
C ALA A 20 0.05 3.22 -1.16
N ALA A 21 1.13 2.62 -1.70
CA ALA A 21 1.63 1.34 -1.22
C ALA A 21 2.25 1.47 0.19
N TRP A 22 3.09 2.48 0.42
CA TRP A 22 3.71 2.68 1.73
C TRP A 22 2.71 3.07 2.81
N THR A 23 1.71 3.91 2.49
CA THR A 23 0.65 4.27 3.43
C THR A 23 -0.14 3.05 3.89
N VAL A 24 -0.64 2.23 2.96
CA VAL A 24 -1.33 0.97 3.31
C VAL A 24 -0.45 0.10 4.19
N THR A 25 0.80 -0.11 3.77
CA THR A 25 1.70 -1.04 4.44
C THR A 25 1.94 -0.63 5.89
N VAL A 26 2.32 0.62 6.12
CA VAL A 26 2.64 1.12 7.47
C VAL A 26 1.41 1.12 8.37
N VAL A 27 0.26 1.62 7.89
CA VAL A 27 -0.95 1.73 8.71
C VAL A 27 -1.50 0.35 9.07
N VAL A 28 -1.57 -0.57 8.09
CA VAL A 28 -2.07 -1.92 8.32
C VAL A 28 -1.13 -2.70 9.23
N VAL A 29 0.18 -2.62 9.01
CA VAL A 29 1.17 -3.27 9.89
C VAL A 29 1.07 -2.72 11.31
N ALA A 30 0.99 -1.40 11.49
CA ALA A 30 0.82 -0.79 12.80
C ALA A 30 -0.48 -1.25 13.50
N GLY A 31 -1.61 -1.27 12.79
CA GLY A 31 -2.88 -1.74 13.33
C GLY A 31 -2.83 -3.22 13.75
N PHE A 32 -2.22 -4.08 12.94
CA PHE A 32 -2.03 -5.49 13.29
C PHE A 32 -1.05 -5.71 14.44
N LEU A 33 0.02 -4.91 14.54
CA LEU A 33 0.92 -4.94 15.69
C LEU A 33 0.17 -4.57 16.98
N VAL A 34 -0.66 -3.53 16.95
CA VAL A 34 -1.52 -3.15 18.09
C VAL A 34 -2.49 -4.26 18.44
N ALA A 35 -3.16 -4.85 17.45
CA ALA A 35 -4.11 -5.95 17.68
C ALA A 35 -3.43 -7.21 18.26
N ALA A 36 -2.23 -7.56 17.79
CA ALA A 36 -1.45 -8.67 18.30
C ALA A 36 -1.01 -8.45 19.75
N LEU A 37 -0.50 -7.24 20.08
CA LEU A 37 -0.14 -6.89 21.45
C LEU A 37 -1.37 -6.89 22.37
N ALA A 38 -2.51 -6.39 21.90
CA ALA A 38 -3.76 -6.41 22.64
C ALA A 38 -4.19 -7.84 23.03
N MET A 39 -4.00 -8.82 22.14
CA MET A 39 -4.27 -10.23 22.44
C MET A 39 -3.34 -10.78 23.53
N ILE A 40 -2.05 -10.43 23.51
CA ILE A 40 -1.08 -10.85 24.54
C ILE A 40 -1.50 -10.34 25.93
N PHE A 41 -1.99 -9.10 26.00
CA PHE A 41 -2.41 -8.48 27.26
C PHE A 41 -3.90 -8.65 27.60
N SER A 42 -4.65 -9.46 26.84
CA SER A 42 -6.10 -9.65 26.99
C SER A 42 -6.93 -8.36 26.97
N LEU A 43 -6.49 -7.36 26.19
CA LEU A 43 -7.14 -6.06 26.04
C LEU A 43 -8.12 -6.06 24.85
N VAL A 44 -9.30 -6.64 25.03
CA VAL A 44 -10.30 -6.83 23.96
C VAL A 44 -10.66 -5.54 23.22
N TRP A 45 -10.80 -4.42 23.93
CA TRP A 45 -11.11 -3.13 23.31
C TRP A 45 -9.98 -2.64 22.39
N LEU A 46 -8.72 -2.88 22.78
CA LEU A 46 -7.55 -2.46 22.01
C LEU A 46 -7.35 -3.34 20.76
N PHE A 47 -7.77 -4.61 20.83
CA PHE A 47 -7.82 -5.48 19.65
C PHE A 47 -8.75 -4.89 18.57
N TRP A 48 -9.97 -4.49 18.96
CA TRP A 48 -10.91 -3.87 18.03
C TRP A 48 -10.42 -2.51 17.53
N ALA A 49 -9.74 -1.73 18.36
CA ALA A 49 -9.10 -0.49 17.93
C ALA A 49 -8.00 -0.75 16.88
N GLY A 50 -7.12 -1.73 17.10
CA GLY A 50 -6.10 -2.14 16.13
C GLY A 50 -6.70 -2.62 14.81
N LEU A 51 -7.78 -3.41 14.87
CA LEU A 51 -8.50 -3.86 13.69
C LEU A 51 -9.13 -2.69 12.92
N ALA A 52 -9.75 -1.73 13.61
CA ALA A 52 -10.31 -0.53 13.00
C ALA A 52 -9.24 0.30 12.28
N VAL A 53 -8.04 0.44 12.87
CA VAL A 53 -6.89 1.11 12.25
C VAL A 53 -6.45 0.37 10.98
N SER A 54 -6.35 -0.97 11.02
CA SER A 54 -6.00 -1.76 9.83
C SER A 54 -7.01 -1.58 8.69
N VAL A 55 -8.31 -1.61 8.99
CA VAL A 55 -9.37 -1.37 7.99
C VAL A 55 -9.27 0.05 7.42
N ALA A 56 -9.06 1.06 8.27
CA ALA A 56 -8.87 2.44 7.84
C ALA A 56 -7.64 2.59 6.91
N GLY A 57 -6.55 1.87 7.18
CA GLY A 57 -5.38 1.81 6.31
C GLY A 57 -5.69 1.29 4.91
N VAL A 58 -6.48 0.22 4.81
CA VAL A 58 -6.94 -0.32 3.50
C VAL A 58 -7.78 0.70 2.75
N ILE A 59 -8.73 1.34 3.44
CA ILE A 59 -9.59 2.37 2.84
C ILE A 59 -8.75 3.55 2.34
N ALA A 60 -7.80 4.04 3.15
CA ALA A 60 -6.89 5.10 2.76
C ALA A 60 -6.07 4.74 1.51
N GLY A 61 -5.63 3.49 1.39
CA GLY A 61 -4.97 2.96 0.19
C GLY A 61 -5.81 3.03 -1.07
N ILE A 62 -7.07 2.63 -0.98
CA ILE A 62 -8.03 2.69 -2.09
C ILE A 62 -8.23 4.14 -2.53
N VAL A 63 -8.43 5.04 -1.56
CA VAL A 63 -8.59 6.48 -1.81
C VAL A 63 -7.34 7.08 -2.47
N LEU A 64 -6.14 6.77 -1.96
CA LEU A 64 -4.87 7.25 -2.51
C LEU A 64 -4.63 6.70 -3.93
N ARG A 65 -4.97 5.44 -4.17
CA ARG A 65 -4.91 4.86 -5.51
C ARG A 65 -5.85 5.58 -6.47
N ALA A 66 -7.09 5.84 -6.06
CA ALA A 66 -8.07 6.57 -6.86
C ALA A 66 -7.63 8.03 -7.12
N ALA A 67 -6.96 8.65 -6.15
CA ALA A 67 -6.38 9.98 -6.29
C ALA A 67 -5.12 10.02 -7.18
N GLY A 68 -4.62 8.87 -7.65
CA GLY A 68 -3.48 8.79 -8.56
C GLY A 68 -2.11 8.74 -7.87
N PHE A 69 -2.08 8.43 -6.57
CA PHE A 69 -0.86 8.13 -5.82
C PHE A 69 -0.49 6.64 -5.83
N GLY A 70 -1.27 5.80 -6.53
CA GLY A 70 -0.97 4.39 -6.79
C GLY A 70 -0.11 4.20 -8.04
N GLN A 71 0.33 2.98 -8.30
CA GLN A 71 1.19 2.64 -9.45
C GLN A 71 0.56 3.07 -10.77
N GLY A 72 1.31 3.78 -11.62
CA GLY A 72 0.80 4.30 -12.90
C GLY A 72 -0.20 5.45 -12.75
N GLY A 73 -0.34 6.03 -11.56
CA GLY A 73 -1.17 7.20 -11.33
C GLY A 73 -0.48 8.51 -11.73
N LYS A 74 -1.27 9.56 -11.95
CA LYS A 74 -0.80 10.91 -12.35
C LYS A 74 0.28 11.52 -11.43
N HIS A 75 0.37 11.09 -10.17
CA HIS A 75 1.37 11.56 -9.20
C HIS A 75 2.55 10.62 -9.02
N THR A 76 2.57 9.48 -9.72
CA THR A 76 3.66 8.51 -9.69
C THR A 76 4.21 8.42 -11.10
N GLY A 77 5.21 9.26 -11.38
CA GLY A 77 5.68 9.50 -12.75
C GLY A 77 6.05 8.21 -13.48
N THR A 78 5.46 8.01 -14.66
CA THR A 78 6.07 7.22 -15.73
C THR A 78 7.25 8.04 -16.26
N HIS A 79 8.45 7.83 -15.72
CA HIS A 79 9.66 8.38 -16.34
C HIS A 79 9.89 7.61 -17.64
N GLY A 80 9.30 8.12 -18.73
CA GLY A 80 9.54 7.65 -20.08
C GLY A 80 10.98 8.00 -20.48
N HIS A 81 11.76 6.97 -20.75
CA HIS A 81 12.91 7.02 -21.64
C HIS A 81 12.49 6.41 -22.98
#